data_AF-A0A6C7XFS1-F1
#
_entry.id   AF-A0A6C7XFS1-F1
#
_cell.length_a   1.000
_cell.length_b   1.000
_cell.length_c   1.000
_cell.angle_alpha   90.00
_cell.angle_beta   90.00
_cell.angle_gamma   90.00
#
_symmetry.space_group_name_H-M   'P 1'
#
loop_
_entity.id
_entity.type
_entity.pdbx_description
1 polymer ?
#
loop_
_entity_poly.entity_id
_entity_poly.type
_entity_poly.pdbx_seq_one_letter_code
_entity_poly.pdbx_strand_id
1 'polypeptide(L)'
;IFWRIKFNKIKRKLIVSGRKMLDFTLWSDCVLLQVYRNTSNHHTNFLKILNFTILMISLYAFMGFVFSKTINFILSFNSVSIIIASYIILLVFALMLVNVKKQLYQYGVILIFMLCGAFTISMILFLSSEYISIFCFLIYFLGVLIFYLFFICKIKLFIFLVRFFAYMIFIATIITKPQFINPFTGVFSSDKLYESQFEKSLNDLNASAIVNLASILQNDFNLHLKDQNISFTELNSAKALIIANKENLLKLNDVNSNITKEVLGEKYTELLKIINQDKITENTIKSTSVLYSIILLLCIFSLQKTARKNSIVPS
;
A
#
# COMPACT_ATOMS: atom_id res chain seq x y z
N ILE A 1 39.96 -1.12 32.32
CA ILE A 1 40.54 -2.32 31.63
C ILE A 1 39.46 -3.35 31.25
N PHE A 2 38.58 -3.77 32.18
CA PHE A 2 37.51 -4.75 31.95
C PHE A 2 36.56 -4.42 30.77
N TRP A 3 36.08 -3.19 30.68
CA TRP A 3 35.18 -2.75 29.60
C TRP A 3 35.83 -2.76 28.21
N ARG A 4 37.13 -2.43 28.12
CA ARG A 4 37.90 -2.44 26.86
C ARG A 4 38.06 -3.85 26.29
N ILE A 5 38.23 -4.85 27.17
CA ILE A 5 38.33 -6.26 26.78
C ILE A 5 36.96 -6.79 26.31
N LYS A 6 35.87 -6.45 27.02
CA LYS A 6 34.51 -6.85 26.64
C LYS A 6 34.09 -6.24 25.30
N PHE A 7 34.42 -4.97 25.06
CA PHE A 7 34.16 -4.26 23.82
C PHE A 7 34.97 -4.83 22.64
N ASN A 8 36.26 -5.13 22.84
CA ASN A 8 37.09 -5.77 21.81
C ASN A 8 36.61 -7.19 21.46
N LYS A 9 36.05 -7.93 22.42
CA LYS A 9 35.45 -9.25 22.19
C LYS A 9 34.18 -9.15 21.35
N ILE A 10 33.31 -8.16 21.62
CA ILE A 10 32.12 -7.87 20.82
C ILE A 10 32.51 -7.41 19.40
N LYS A 11 33.50 -6.51 19.29
CA LYS A 11 34.04 -6.03 18.00
C LYS A 11 34.60 -7.18 17.17
N ARG A 12 35.39 -8.10 17.74
CA ARG A 12 35.86 -9.30 17.04
C ARG A 12 34.71 -10.21 16.60
N LYS A 13 33.69 -10.39 17.44
CA LYS A 13 32.51 -11.20 17.10
C LYS A 13 31.71 -10.58 15.93
N LEU A 14 31.56 -9.26 15.93
CA LEU A 14 30.96 -8.49 14.84
C LEU A 14 31.79 -8.55 13.56
N ILE A 15 33.12 -8.44 13.61
CA ILE A 15 34.00 -8.55 12.44
C ILE A 15 33.99 -9.95 11.83
N VAL A 16 33.94 -11.00 12.66
CA VAL A 16 33.86 -12.38 12.19
C VAL A 16 32.48 -12.69 11.61
N SER A 17 31.40 -12.21 12.22
CA SER A 17 30.04 -12.35 11.68
C SER A 17 29.85 -11.50 10.41
N GLY A 18 30.42 -10.30 10.37
CA GLY A 18 30.41 -9.39 9.23
C GLY A 18 31.19 -9.92 8.05
N ARG A 19 32.31 -10.64 8.27
CA ARG A 19 33.03 -11.33 7.19
C ARG A 19 32.27 -12.49 6.57
N LYS A 20 31.38 -13.16 7.32
CA LYS A 20 30.44 -14.15 6.76
C LYS A 20 29.21 -13.51 6.09
N MET A 21 28.94 -12.24 6.38
CA MET A 21 27.84 -11.45 5.79
C MET A 21 28.27 -10.60 4.58
N LEU A 22 29.55 -10.60 4.22
CA LEU A 22 30.06 -9.84 3.06
C LEU A 22 29.47 -10.34 1.73
N ASP A 23 29.14 -11.63 1.64
CA ASP A 23 28.43 -12.17 0.49
C ASP A 23 26.93 -11.92 0.63
N PHE A 24 26.50 -10.71 0.27
CA PHE A 24 25.09 -10.31 0.23
C PHE A 24 24.23 -11.33 -0.54
N THR A 25 24.78 -11.91 -1.61
CA THR A 25 24.14 -13.00 -2.38
C THR A 25 23.80 -14.21 -1.51
N LEU A 26 24.75 -14.66 -0.69
CA LEU A 26 24.60 -15.84 0.17
C LEU A 26 23.59 -15.58 1.30
N TRP A 27 23.56 -14.35 1.84
CA TRP A 27 22.52 -13.92 2.77
C TRP A 27 21.14 -13.90 2.12
N SER A 28 21.01 -13.32 0.93
CA SER A 28 19.76 -13.28 0.15
C SER A 28 19.25 -14.70 -0.15
N ASP A 29 20.13 -15.60 -0.58
CA ASP A 29 19.81 -17.01 -0.81
C ASP A 29 19.32 -17.70 0.47
N CYS A 30 19.95 -17.43 1.62
CA CYS A 30 19.51 -17.98 2.90
C CYS A 30 18.13 -17.45 3.31
N VAL A 31 17.86 -16.15 3.13
CA VAL A 31 16.55 -15.55 3.41
C VAL A 31 15.49 -16.15 2.49
N LEU A 32 15.76 -16.24 1.20
CA LEU A 32 14.87 -16.83 0.20
C LEU A 32 14.57 -18.30 0.54
N LEU A 33 15.59 -19.09 0.87
CA LEU A 33 15.46 -20.48 1.31
C LEU A 33 14.61 -20.60 2.58
N GLN A 34 14.78 -19.70 3.54
CA GLN A 34 14.01 -19.70 4.77
C GLN A 34 12.53 -19.37 4.54
N VAL A 35 12.25 -18.34 3.74
CA VAL A 35 10.89 -17.99 3.32
C VAL A 35 10.26 -19.16 2.58
N TYR A 36 10.99 -19.72 1.61
CA TYR A 36 10.55 -20.87 0.83
C TYR A 36 10.21 -22.07 1.72
N ARG A 37 11.09 -22.49 2.65
CA ARG A 37 10.82 -23.61 3.57
C ARG A 37 9.60 -23.39 4.46
N ASN A 38 9.36 -22.15 4.85
CA ASN A 38 8.26 -21.78 5.72
C ASN A 38 6.92 -21.72 4.99
N THR A 39 6.89 -21.25 3.74
CA THR A 39 5.66 -21.16 2.93
C THR A 39 5.36 -22.45 2.15
N SER A 40 6.41 -23.18 1.77
CA SER A 40 6.39 -24.43 1.02
C SER A 40 7.29 -25.45 1.74
N ASN A 41 6.72 -26.51 2.31
CA ASN A 41 7.57 -27.55 2.91
C ASN A 41 8.53 -28.11 1.84
N HIS A 42 9.70 -28.61 2.27
CA HIS A 42 10.72 -29.22 1.39
C HIS A 42 10.16 -30.31 0.45
N HIS A 43 8.94 -30.81 0.75
CA HIS A 43 8.09 -31.65 -0.08
C HIS A 43 6.65 -31.07 -0.16
N THR A 44 6.30 -30.54 -1.35
CA THR A 44 4.99 -30.63 -2.05
C THR A 44 3.66 -30.47 -1.27
N ASN A 45 3.54 -29.54 -0.31
CA ASN A 45 2.23 -29.25 0.29
C ASN A 45 1.53 -28.07 -0.44
N PHE A 46 0.78 -28.41 -1.50
CA PHE A 46 -0.06 -27.46 -2.25
C PHE A 46 -0.94 -26.61 -1.34
N LEU A 47 -1.60 -27.24 -0.37
CA LEU A 47 -2.54 -26.57 0.53
C LEU A 47 -1.84 -25.54 1.41
N LYS A 48 -0.57 -25.76 1.78
CA LYS A 48 0.23 -24.78 2.53
C LYS A 48 0.52 -23.53 1.69
N ILE A 49 0.91 -23.72 0.43
CA ILE A 49 1.18 -22.62 -0.50
C ILE A 49 -0.11 -21.86 -0.79
N LEU A 50 -1.21 -22.57 -1.09
CA LEU A 50 -2.51 -21.97 -1.34
C LEU A 50 -2.99 -21.11 -0.17
N ASN A 51 -2.90 -21.62 1.06
CA ASN A 51 -3.26 -20.86 2.27
C ASN A 51 -2.42 -19.58 2.41
N PHE A 52 -1.13 -19.64 2.09
CA PHE A 52 -0.25 -18.47 2.13
C PHE A 52 -0.61 -17.47 1.02
N THR A 53 -0.90 -17.94 -0.20
CA THR A 53 -1.34 -17.11 -1.31
C THR A 53 -2.64 -16.39 -0.98
N ILE A 54 -3.64 -17.10 -0.47
CA ILE A 54 -4.93 -16.51 -0.04
C ILE A 54 -4.71 -15.46 1.05
N LEU A 55 -3.81 -15.71 1.99
CA LEU A 55 -3.44 -14.74 3.02
C LEU A 55 -2.88 -13.45 2.42
N MET A 56 -1.99 -13.54 1.43
CA MET A 56 -1.38 -12.38 0.78
C MET A 56 -2.38 -11.61 -0.08
N ILE A 57 -3.24 -12.31 -0.84
CA ILE A 57 -4.33 -11.68 -1.61
C ILE A 57 -5.27 -10.91 -0.66
N SER A 58 -5.66 -11.55 0.43
CA SER A 58 -6.59 -10.96 1.42
C SER A 58 -6.00 -9.74 2.10
N LEU A 59 -4.71 -9.81 2.48
CA LEU A 59 -4.01 -8.68 3.05
C LEU A 59 -3.92 -7.50 2.08
N TYR A 60 -3.60 -7.77 0.81
CA TYR A 60 -3.51 -6.73 -0.22
C TYR A 60 -4.87 -6.05 -0.45
N ALA A 61 -5.94 -6.84 -0.61
CA ALA A 61 -7.29 -6.31 -0.79
C ALA A 61 -7.77 -5.51 0.43
N PHE A 62 -7.54 -6.03 1.64
CA PHE A 62 -7.89 -5.34 2.88
C PHE A 62 -7.15 -4.00 3.02
N MET A 63 -5.84 -3.99 2.79
CA MET A 63 -5.04 -2.77 2.88
C MET A 63 -5.40 -1.76 1.79
N GLY A 64 -5.68 -2.22 0.56
CA GLY A 64 -6.18 -1.36 -0.52
C GLY A 64 -7.50 -0.68 -0.16
N PHE A 65 -8.43 -1.42 0.44
CA PHE A 65 -9.68 -0.87 0.96
C PHE A 65 -9.43 0.15 2.07
N VAL A 66 -8.61 -0.20 3.07
CA VAL A 66 -8.26 0.70 4.19
C VAL A 66 -7.66 2.00 3.65
N PHE A 67 -6.64 1.94 2.79
CA PHE A 67 -6.01 3.15 2.23
C PHE A 67 -7.00 4.03 1.47
N SER A 68 -7.90 3.44 0.66
CA SER A 68 -8.90 4.22 -0.07
C SER A 68 -9.84 5.04 0.84
N LYS A 69 -10.08 4.58 2.07
CA LYS A 69 -10.95 5.26 3.04
C LYS A 69 -10.17 6.13 4.03
N THR A 70 -8.97 5.74 4.41
CA THR A 70 -8.21 6.42 5.45
C THR A 70 -7.41 7.62 4.94
N ILE A 71 -7.07 7.72 3.65
CA ILE A 71 -6.34 8.90 3.13
C ILE A 71 -7.09 10.20 3.43
N ASN A 72 -8.43 10.21 3.31
CA ASN A 72 -9.27 11.35 3.69
C ASN A 72 -9.13 11.72 5.17
N PHE A 73 -9.20 10.70 6.03
CA PHE A 73 -9.04 10.89 7.46
C PHE A 73 -7.63 11.39 7.81
N ILE A 74 -6.59 10.81 7.20
CA ILE A 74 -5.18 11.18 7.44
C ILE A 74 -4.91 12.62 7.03
N LEU A 75 -5.42 13.07 5.88
CA LEU A 75 -5.25 14.45 5.40
C LEU A 75 -5.96 15.49 6.28
N SER A 76 -6.97 15.08 7.06
CA SER A 76 -7.73 15.99 7.92
C SER A 76 -7.02 16.35 9.23
N PHE A 77 -6.04 15.55 9.67
CA PHE A 77 -5.31 15.83 10.89
C PHE A 77 -4.18 16.82 10.68
N ASN A 78 -4.00 17.70 11.67
CA ASN A 78 -2.80 18.50 11.75
C ASN A 78 -1.58 17.59 11.96
N SER A 79 -0.47 17.86 11.26
CA SER A 79 0.75 17.03 11.28
C SER A 79 1.24 16.77 12.71
N VAL A 80 1.14 17.76 13.60
CA VAL A 80 1.50 17.66 15.02
C VAL A 80 0.63 16.65 15.79
N SER A 81 -0.66 16.58 15.50
CA SER A 81 -1.59 15.66 16.19
C SER A 81 -1.35 14.19 15.82
N ILE A 82 -1.02 13.92 14.55
CA ILE A 82 -0.61 12.58 14.12
C ILE A 82 0.71 12.18 14.78
N ILE A 83 1.65 13.12 14.91
CA ILE A 83 2.92 12.86 15.57
C ILE A 83 2.71 12.45 17.03
N ILE A 84 1.86 13.15 17.76
CA ILE A 84 1.58 12.81 19.16
C ILE A 84 0.87 11.45 19.28
N ALA A 85 -0.15 11.19 18.45
CA ALA A 85 -0.89 9.92 18.49
C ALA A 85 0.00 8.71 18.15
N SER A 86 0.90 8.85 17.18
CA SER A 86 1.84 7.80 16.79
C SER A 86 2.92 7.54 17.83
N TYR A 87 3.42 8.57 18.54
CA TYR A 87 4.31 8.37 19.70
C TYR A 87 3.61 7.61 20.84
N ILE A 88 2.33 7.89 21.09
CA ILE A 88 1.54 7.16 22.10
C ILE A 88 1.39 5.70 21.68
N ILE A 89 1.07 5.43 20.41
CA ILE A 89 0.96 4.05 19.89
C ILE A 89 2.30 3.32 19.99
N LEU A 90 3.41 3.96 19.61
CA LEU A 90 4.75 3.39 19.74
C LEU A 90 5.09 3.06 21.20
N LEU A 91 4.74 3.95 22.13
CA LEU A 91 4.95 3.75 23.56
C LEU A 91 4.11 2.59 24.10
N VAL A 92 2.84 2.50 23.73
CA VAL A 92 1.97 1.36 24.08
C VAL A 92 2.52 0.06 23.49
N PHE A 93 2.99 0.09 22.24
CA PHE A 93 3.61 -1.06 21.60
C PHE A 93 4.88 -1.48 22.36
N ALA A 94 5.74 -0.52 22.71
CA ALA A 94 6.96 -0.75 23.49
C ALA A 94 6.67 -1.32 24.89
N LEU A 95 5.61 -0.86 25.56
CA LEU A 95 5.16 -1.42 26.84
C LEU A 95 4.63 -2.86 26.69
N MET A 96 3.92 -3.15 25.60
CA MET A 96 3.50 -4.52 25.28
C MET A 96 4.69 -5.47 25.05
N LEU A 97 5.85 -4.96 24.60
CA LEU A 97 7.08 -5.76 24.43
C LEU A 97 7.66 -6.27 25.75
N VAL A 98 7.51 -5.50 26.84
CA VAL A 98 8.05 -5.87 28.17
C VAL A 98 7.38 -7.15 28.68
N ASN A 99 6.15 -7.43 28.24
CA ASN A 99 5.34 -8.55 28.73
C ASN A 99 5.37 -9.83 27.86
N VAL A 100 6.15 -9.87 26.77
CA VAL A 100 6.18 -11.04 25.89
C VAL A 100 7.11 -12.14 26.43
N LYS A 101 6.54 -13.34 26.67
CA LYS A 101 7.23 -14.52 27.21
C LYS A 101 8.42 -14.99 26.34
N LYS A 102 9.39 -15.63 27.02
CA LYS A 102 10.72 -16.14 26.62
C LYS A 102 10.84 -16.89 25.26
N GLN A 103 9.74 -17.37 24.67
CA GLN A 103 9.75 -18.21 23.46
C GLN A 103 9.65 -17.41 22.14
N LEU A 104 9.16 -16.16 22.20
CA LEU A 104 9.11 -15.20 21.08
C LEU A 104 10.41 -14.37 20.94
N TYR A 105 11.37 -14.55 21.86
CA TYR A 105 12.47 -13.61 22.10
C TYR A 105 13.55 -13.56 21.00
N GLN A 106 13.76 -14.62 20.21
CA GLN A 106 14.83 -14.62 19.21
C GLN A 106 14.41 -14.06 17.84
N TYR A 107 13.24 -14.45 17.33
CA TYR A 107 12.73 -13.95 16.04
C TYR A 107 11.83 -12.71 16.20
N GLY A 108 11.12 -12.60 17.33
CA GLY A 108 10.25 -11.46 17.62
C GLY A 108 11.06 -10.18 17.84
N VAL A 109 12.18 -10.23 18.56
CA VAL A 109 12.97 -9.02 18.87
C VAL A 109 13.58 -8.37 17.63
N ILE A 110 14.11 -9.14 16.67
CA ILE A 110 14.66 -8.59 15.42
C ILE A 110 13.54 -7.98 14.56
N LEU A 111 12.39 -8.66 14.45
CA LEU A 111 11.26 -8.16 13.68
C LEU A 111 10.64 -6.92 14.33
N ILE A 112 10.58 -6.86 15.66
CA ILE A 112 10.15 -5.70 16.44
C ILE A 112 11.13 -4.53 16.26
N PHE A 113 12.44 -4.78 16.22
CA PHE A 113 13.44 -3.75 15.96
C PHE A 113 13.33 -3.19 14.53
N MET A 114 13.08 -4.06 13.55
CA MET A 114 12.75 -3.67 12.16
C MET A 114 11.41 -2.91 12.10
N LEU A 115 10.41 -3.30 12.89
CA LEU A 115 9.11 -2.63 13.01
C LEU A 115 9.28 -1.20 13.54
N CYS A 116 10.01 -1.04 14.64
CA CYS A 116 10.30 0.25 15.25
C CYS A 116 11.15 1.14 14.36
N GLY A 117 12.16 0.58 13.68
CA GLY A 117 12.99 1.32 12.71
C GLY A 117 12.23 1.76 11.47
N ALA A 118 11.37 0.89 10.92
CA ALA A 118 10.48 1.26 9.82
C ALA A 118 9.48 2.32 10.24
N PHE A 119 8.92 2.22 11.45
CA PHE A 119 8.00 3.19 12.03
C PHE A 119 8.67 4.55 12.22
N THR A 120 9.89 4.63 12.77
CA THR A 120 10.62 5.90 12.94
C THR A 120 11.01 6.56 11.62
N ILE A 121 11.36 5.78 10.59
CA ILE A 121 11.59 6.30 9.23
C ILE A 121 10.28 6.83 8.62
N SER A 122 9.17 6.09 8.81
CA SER A 122 7.82 6.50 8.43
C SER A 122 7.42 7.85 9.05
N MET A 123 7.80 8.07 10.32
CA MET A 123 7.54 9.30 11.07
C MET A 123 8.28 10.53 10.51
N ILE A 124 9.50 10.36 10.02
CA ILE A 124 10.30 11.46 9.43
C ILE A 124 9.76 11.85 8.05
N LEU A 125 9.30 10.87 7.27
CA LEU A 125 8.72 11.09 5.95
C LEU A 125 7.35 11.77 6.01
N PHE A 126 6.54 11.51 7.05
CA PHE A 126 5.16 12.01 7.15
C PHE A 126 5.02 13.54 7.33
N LEU A 127 6.12 14.31 7.49
CA LEU A 127 6.05 15.77 7.63
C LEU A 127 5.58 16.52 6.36
N SER A 128 5.53 15.85 5.19
CA SER A 128 5.00 16.43 3.95
C SER A 128 3.99 15.49 3.28
N SER A 129 2.94 16.07 2.69
CA SER A 129 1.88 15.35 1.97
C SER A 129 2.42 14.51 0.80
N GLU A 130 3.59 14.88 0.27
CA GLU A 130 4.26 14.17 -0.83
C GLU A 130 4.68 12.74 -0.44
N TYR A 131 4.93 12.48 0.84
CA TYR A 131 5.46 11.19 1.31
C TYR A 131 4.38 10.26 1.88
N ILE A 132 3.10 10.63 1.83
CA ILE A 132 1.99 9.81 2.35
C ILE A 132 1.95 8.43 1.65
N SER A 133 2.18 8.39 0.34
CA SER A 133 2.25 7.12 -0.41
C SER A 133 3.37 6.19 0.09
N ILE A 134 4.54 6.76 0.41
CA ILE A 134 5.68 6.00 0.94
C ILE A 134 5.37 5.47 2.34
N PHE A 135 4.71 6.29 3.16
CA PHE A 135 4.22 5.89 4.48
C PHE A 135 3.24 4.72 4.40
N CYS A 136 2.24 4.78 3.50
CA CYS A 136 1.30 3.69 3.27
C CYS A 136 2.00 2.41 2.76
N PHE A 137 3.00 2.55 1.88
CA PHE A 137 3.82 1.42 1.44
C PHE A 137 4.56 0.75 2.61
N LEU A 138 5.17 1.53 3.50
CA LEU A 138 5.86 1.00 4.69
C LEU A 138 4.90 0.25 5.62
N ILE A 139 3.70 0.78 5.85
CA ILE A 139 2.64 0.10 6.62
C ILE A 139 2.26 -1.22 5.95
N TYR A 140 2.08 -1.23 4.63
CA TYR A 140 1.74 -2.45 3.90
C TYR A 140 2.86 -3.50 4.01
N PHE A 141 4.12 -3.10 3.78
CA PHE A 141 5.29 -3.97 3.94
C PHE A 141 5.36 -4.56 5.35
N LEU A 142 5.07 -3.75 6.36
CA LEU A 142 4.99 -4.18 7.75
C LEU A 142 3.89 -5.23 7.98
N GLY A 143 2.71 -4.98 7.40
CA GLY A 143 1.59 -5.92 7.41
C GLY A 143 2.00 -7.28 6.83
N VAL A 144 2.71 -7.29 5.70
CA VAL A 144 3.21 -8.52 5.07
C VAL A 144 4.11 -9.30 6.03
N LEU A 145 5.04 -8.63 6.71
CA LEU A 145 5.94 -9.25 7.68
C LEU A 145 5.19 -9.85 8.88
N ILE A 146 4.21 -9.12 9.42
CA ILE A 146 3.39 -9.57 10.54
C ILE A 146 2.55 -10.80 10.14
N PHE A 147 1.90 -10.75 8.98
CA PHE A 147 1.08 -11.86 8.50
C PHE A 147 1.92 -13.11 8.15
N TYR A 148 3.14 -12.92 7.64
CA TYR A 148 4.10 -14.01 7.47
C TYR A 148 4.48 -14.67 8.80
N LEU A 149 4.71 -13.88 9.86
CA LEU A 149 4.93 -14.45 11.20
C LEU A 149 3.73 -15.23 11.71
N PHE A 150 2.53 -14.66 11.58
CA PHE A 150 1.29 -15.35 11.95
C PHE A 150 1.10 -16.66 11.21
N PHE A 151 1.55 -16.73 9.95
CA PHE A 151 1.54 -17.97 9.19
C PHE A 151 2.48 -19.05 9.74
N ILE A 152 3.62 -18.66 10.34
CA ILE A 152 4.63 -19.56 10.91
C ILE A 152 4.38 -19.89 12.39
N CYS A 153 3.53 -19.12 13.06
CA CYS A 153 3.15 -19.36 14.45
C CYS A 153 2.73 -20.83 14.66
N LYS A 154 3.14 -21.43 15.78
CA LYS A 154 2.81 -22.84 16.12
C LYS A 154 1.50 -22.99 16.89
N ILE A 155 0.86 -21.90 17.29
CA ILE A 155 -0.36 -21.89 18.10
C ILE A 155 -1.56 -22.24 17.18
N LYS A 156 -2.05 -23.47 17.25
CA LYS A 156 -3.09 -24.00 16.34
C LYS A 156 -4.35 -23.13 16.24
N LEU A 157 -4.88 -22.67 17.38
CA LEU A 157 -6.10 -21.84 17.42
C LEU A 157 -5.90 -20.50 16.69
N PHE A 158 -4.75 -19.87 16.89
CA PHE A 158 -4.45 -18.60 16.25
C PHE A 158 -4.27 -18.74 14.73
N ILE A 159 -3.58 -19.79 14.27
CA ILE A 159 -3.45 -20.11 12.84
C ILE A 159 -4.84 -20.30 12.21
N PHE A 160 -5.73 -21.03 12.89
CA PHE A 160 -7.09 -21.26 12.43
C PHE A 160 -7.85 -19.94 12.27
N LEU A 161 -7.81 -19.07 13.27
CA LEU A 161 -8.49 -17.77 13.26
C LEU A 161 -8.00 -16.88 12.12
N VAL A 162 -6.67 -16.73 11.97
CA VAL A 162 -6.07 -15.90 10.90
C VAL A 162 -6.45 -16.41 9.53
N ARG A 163 -6.43 -17.74 9.32
CA ARG A 163 -6.86 -18.34 8.04
C ARG A 163 -8.34 -18.10 7.81
N PHE A 164 -9.19 -18.34 8.81
CA PHE A 164 -10.63 -18.13 8.69
C PHE A 164 -10.96 -16.70 8.21
N PHE A 165 -10.37 -15.69 8.87
CA PHE A 165 -10.55 -14.30 8.44
C PHE A 165 -9.99 -14.02 7.04
N ALA A 166 -8.82 -14.58 6.70
CA ALA A 166 -8.28 -14.45 5.36
C ALA A 166 -9.22 -15.03 4.30
N TYR A 167 -9.76 -16.23 4.50
CA TYR A 167 -10.72 -16.82 3.56
C TYR A 167 -12.00 -15.99 3.43
N MET A 168 -12.53 -15.43 4.52
CA MET A 168 -13.69 -14.53 4.47
C MET A 168 -13.40 -13.27 3.63
N ILE A 169 -12.24 -12.64 3.85
CA ILE A 169 -11.81 -11.47 3.06
C ILE A 169 -11.59 -11.84 1.59
N PHE A 170 -11.00 -12.99 1.32
CA PHE A 170 -10.79 -13.50 -0.04
C PHE A 170 -12.10 -13.71 -0.79
N ILE A 171 -13.09 -14.35 -0.16
CA ILE A 171 -14.42 -14.53 -0.74
C ILE A 171 -15.08 -13.16 -1.01
N ALA A 172 -15.03 -12.25 -0.04
CA ALA A 172 -15.54 -10.89 -0.22
C ALA A 172 -14.84 -10.16 -1.39
N THR A 173 -13.53 -10.37 -1.56
CA THR A 173 -12.75 -9.79 -2.65
C THR A 173 -13.19 -10.32 -4.01
N ILE A 174 -13.41 -11.64 -4.14
CA ILE A 174 -13.92 -12.25 -5.38
C ILE A 174 -15.27 -11.65 -5.78
N ILE A 175 -16.16 -11.46 -4.81
CA ILE A 175 -17.52 -10.96 -5.06
C ILE A 175 -17.51 -9.47 -5.43
N THR A 176 -16.73 -8.65 -4.72
CA THR A 176 -16.79 -7.19 -4.85
C THR A 176 -15.87 -6.66 -5.95
N LYS A 177 -14.59 -7.03 -5.92
CA LYS A 177 -13.55 -6.54 -6.84
C LYS A 177 -12.54 -7.64 -7.12
N PRO A 178 -12.83 -8.60 -8.02
CA PRO A 178 -11.93 -9.71 -8.31
C PRO A 178 -10.58 -9.25 -8.91
N GLN A 179 -10.50 -8.02 -9.39
CA GLN A 179 -9.29 -7.38 -9.90
C GLN A 179 -8.12 -7.38 -8.91
N PHE A 180 -8.36 -7.38 -7.60
CA PHE A 180 -7.31 -7.46 -6.57
C PHE A 180 -6.54 -8.80 -6.58
N ILE A 181 -7.11 -9.85 -7.18
CA ILE A 181 -6.44 -11.16 -7.30
C ILE A 181 -5.31 -11.09 -8.33
N ASN A 182 -5.48 -10.27 -9.37
CA ASN A 182 -4.46 -10.10 -10.39
C ASN A 182 -3.31 -9.25 -9.83
N PRO A 183 -2.07 -9.79 -9.72
CA PRO A 183 -0.93 -9.05 -9.19
C PRO A 183 -0.64 -7.75 -9.94
N PHE A 184 -0.88 -7.75 -11.25
CA PHE A 184 -0.43 -6.70 -12.14
C PHE A 184 -1.46 -5.57 -12.33
N THR A 185 -2.71 -5.76 -11.90
CA THR A 185 -3.75 -4.74 -12.10
C THR A 185 -3.40 -3.44 -11.38
N GLY A 186 -2.83 -3.50 -10.18
CA GLY A 186 -2.44 -2.28 -9.48
C GLY A 186 -1.24 -1.55 -10.09
N VAL A 187 -0.39 -2.24 -10.84
CA VAL A 187 0.79 -1.65 -11.49
C VAL A 187 0.39 -0.93 -12.77
N PHE A 188 -0.44 -1.57 -13.60
CA PHE A 188 -0.76 -1.09 -14.95
C PHE A 188 -2.14 -0.42 -15.06
N SER A 189 -3.02 -0.61 -14.09
CA SER A 189 -4.40 -0.10 -14.12
C SER A 189 -4.91 0.20 -12.70
N SER A 190 -4.13 0.98 -11.95
CA SER A 190 -4.46 1.37 -10.57
C SER A 190 -5.80 2.10 -10.45
N ASP A 191 -6.16 2.87 -11.48
CA ASP A 191 -7.44 3.58 -11.65
C ASP A 191 -8.65 2.64 -11.64
N LYS A 192 -8.48 1.36 -11.96
CA LYS A 192 -9.57 0.36 -11.93
C LYS A 192 -9.81 -0.23 -10.54
N LEU A 193 -8.81 -0.18 -9.66
CA LEU A 193 -8.89 -0.80 -8.32
C LEU A 193 -9.66 0.03 -7.31
N TYR A 194 -9.73 1.34 -7.50
CA TYR A 194 -10.50 2.25 -6.66
C TYR A 194 -11.41 3.13 -7.52
N GLU A 195 -12.43 3.71 -6.92
CA GLU A 195 -13.32 4.66 -7.61
C GLU A 195 -12.73 6.06 -7.44
N SER A 196 -12.53 6.79 -8.54
CA SER A 196 -12.02 8.16 -8.49
C SER A 196 -13.04 9.07 -7.83
N GLN A 197 -12.66 9.67 -6.70
CA GLN A 197 -13.51 10.66 -6.04
C GLN A 197 -13.61 11.91 -6.91
N PHE A 198 -12.57 12.23 -7.69
CA PHE A 198 -12.60 13.34 -8.63
C PHE A 198 -13.67 13.15 -9.70
N GLU A 199 -13.74 11.98 -10.34
CA GLU A 199 -14.74 11.72 -11.37
C GLU A 199 -16.17 11.83 -10.82
N LYS A 200 -16.39 11.35 -9.59
CA LYS A 200 -17.68 11.50 -8.91
C LYS A 200 -18.02 12.96 -8.64
N SER A 201 -17.10 13.72 -8.04
CA SER A 201 -17.31 15.14 -7.75
C SER A 201 -17.44 15.99 -9.02
N LEU A 202 -16.78 15.60 -10.11
CA LEU A 202 -16.93 16.21 -11.42
C LEU A 202 -18.34 15.95 -11.99
N ASN A 203 -18.90 14.76 -11.80
CA ASN A 203 -20.25 14.42 -12.22
C ASN A 203 -21.34 15.16 -11.43
N ASP A 204 -21.05 15.55 -10.19
CA ASP A 204 -21.95 16.33 -9.33
C ASP A 204 -21.95 17.84 -9.67
N LEU A 205 -21.08 18.30 -10.59
CA LEU A 205 -21.08 19.68 -11.06
C LEU A 205 -22.17 19.93 -12.11
N ASN A 206 -22.60 21.20 -12.18
CA ASN A 206 -23.51 21.67 -13.22
C ASN A 206 -22.84 21.55 -14.59
N ALA A 207 -23.62 21.22 -15.63
CA ALA A 207 -23.12 21.07 -16.99
C ALA A 207 -22.33 22.31 -17.49
N SER A 208 -22.81 23.53 -17.19
CA SER A 208 -22.11 24.77 -17.55
C SER A 208 -20.77 24.95 -16.84
N ALA A 209 -20.67 24.53 -15.58
CA ALA A 209 -19.42 24.59 -14.83
C ALA A 209 -18.37 23.61 -15.41
N ILE A 210 -18.81 22.44 -15.88
CA ILE A 210 -17.93 21.44 -16.51
C ILE A 210 -17.41 21.97 -17.85
N VAL A 211 -18.28 22.52 -18.70
CA VAL A 211 -17.86 23.08 -20.00
C VAL A 211 -16.92 24.27 -19.82
N ASN A 212 -17.22 25.18 -18.88
CA ASN A 212 -16.35 26.31 -18.57
C ASN A 212 -15.00 25.87 -18.00
N LEU A 213 -14.97 24.83 -17.16
CA LEU A 213 -13.73 24.28 -16.65
C LEU A 213 -12.88 23.70 -17.79
N ALA A 214 -13.51 23.01 -18.75
CA ALA A 214 -12.82 22.47 -19.93
C ALA A 214 -12.29 23.59 -20.83
N SER A 215 -13.08 24.65 -21.06
CA SER A 215 -12.68 25.78 -21.90
C SER A 215 -11.50 26.53 -21.27
N ILE A 216 -11.54 26.81 -19.96
CA ILE A 216 -10.43 27.44 -19.22
C ILE A 216 -9.16 26.59 -19.32
N LEU A 217 -9.30 25.26 -19.24
CA LEU A 217 -8.17 24.33 -19.34
C LEU A 217 -7.55 24.32 -20.75
N GLN A 218 -8.32 24.68 -21.78
CA GLN A 218 -7.85 24.87 -23.15
C GLN A 218 -7.42 26.31 -23.48
N ASN A 219 -7.45 27.22 -22.50
CA ASN A 219 -7.29 28.67 -22.70
C ASN A 219 -8.32 29.29 -23.67
N ASP A 220 -9.50 28.69 -23.76
CA ASP A 220 -10.65 29.24 -24.46
C ASP A 220 -11.60 29.92 -23.45
N PHE A 221 -11.69 31.25 -23.52
CA PHE A 221 -12.46 32.07 -22.59
C PHE A 221 -13.89 32.36 -23.07
N ASN A 222 -14.40 31.60 -24.04
CA ASN A 222 -15.82 31.60 -24.38
C ASN A 222 -16.63 30.88 -23.29
N LEU A 223 -16.79 31.54 -22.13
CA LEU A 223 -17.48 30.99 -20.98
C LEU A 223 -18.98 30.94 -21.22
N HIS A 224 -19.56 29.75 -21.09
CA HIS A 224 -21.00 29.54 -21.09
C HIS A 224 -21.63 30.12 -19.83
N LEU A 225 -22.75 30.84 -20.00
CA LEU A 225 -23.56 31.29 -18.87
C LEU A 225 -24.30 30.10 -18.23
N LYS A 226 -24.58 30.22 -16.93
CA LYS A 226 -25.56 29.36 -16.24
C LYS A 226 -26.85 29.49 -17.05
N ASP A 227 -27.37 28.37 -17.58
CA ASP A 227 -28.63 28.25 -18.35
C ASP A 227 -28.52 28.11 -19.89
N GLN A 228 -27.32 28.01 -20.47
CA GLN A 228 -27.20 27.59 -21.88
C GLN A 228 -27.45 26.07 -22.03
N ASN A 229 -28.23 25.70 -23.05
CA ASN A 229 -28.48 24.30 -23.43
C ASN A 229 -27.19 23.66 -23.96
N ILE A 230 -26.50 22.90 -23.10
CA ILE A 230 -25.30 22.14 -23.45
C ILE A 230 -25.73 20.76 -23.93
N SER A 231 -25.27 20.35 -25.11
CA SER A 231 -25.59 19.03 -25.62
C SER A 231 -24.90 17.94 -24.79
N PHE A 232 -25.52 16.75 -24.72
CA PHE A 232 -24.92 15.61 -24.02
C PHE A 232 -23.55 15.22 -24.59
N THR A 233 -23.36 15.40 -25.90
CA THR A 233 -22.09 15.15 -26.59
C THR A 233 -21.00 16.13 -26.19
N GLU A 234 -21.30 17.43 -26.09
CA GLU A 234 -20.36 18.46 -25.62
C GLU A 234 -20.01 18.26 -24.14
N LEU A 235 -21.00 17.89 -23.32
CA LEU A 235 -20.76 17.63 -21.90
C LEU A 235 -19.81 16.45 -21.70
N ASN A 236 -20.02 15.35 -22.43
CA ASN A 236 -19.17 14.17 -22.32
C ASN A 236 -17.76 14.41 -22.85
N SER A 237 -17.61 15.18 -23.93
CA SER A 237 -16.28 15.55 -24.45
C SER A 237 -15.53 16.44 -23.46
N ALA A 238 -16.21 17.42 -22.85
CA ALA A 238 -15.64 18.26 -21.80
C ALA A 238 -15.19 17.43 -20.58
N LYS A 239 -16.02 16.49 -20.12
CA LYS A 239 -15.65 15.56 -19.02
C LYS A 239 -14.42 14.73 -19.37
N ALA A 240 -14.39 14.12 -20.55
CA ALA A 240 -13.26 13.29 -20.99
C ALA A 240 -11.95 14.11 -21.04
N LEU A 241 -12.03 15.34 -21.53
CA LEU A 241 -10.88 16.24 -21.59
C LEU A 241 -10.36 16.63 -20.20
N ILE A 242 -11.26 16.95 -19.28
CA ILE A 242 -10.91 17.29 -17.90
C ILE A 242 -10.26 16.10 -17.19
N ILE A 243 -10.81 14.89 -17.36
CA ILE A 243 -10.27 13.66 -16.76
C ILE A 243 -8.86 13.38 -17.30
N ALA A 244 -8.66 13.49 -18.62
CA ALA A 244 -7.36 13.27 -19.26
C ALA A 244 -6.29 14.27 -18.81
N ASN A 245 -6.70 15.51 -18.53
CA ASN A 245 -5.79 16.61 -18.17
C ASN A 245 -5.92 17.06 -16.71
N LYS A 246 -6.43 16.22 -15.80
CA LYS A 246 -6.69 16.58 -14.40
C LYS A 246 -5.46 17.15 -13.67
N GLU A 247 -4.25 16.75 -14.05
CA GLU A 247 -3.01 17.28 -13.46
C GLU A 247 -2.74 18.74 -13.84
N ASN A 248 -3.22 19.20 -15.00
CA ASN A 248 -3.06 20.58 -15.44
C ASN A 248 -3.89 21.53 -14.56
N LEU A 249 -4.99 21.05 -13.97
CA LEU A 249 -5.77 21.83 -12.98
C LEU A 249 -4.93 22.24 -11.77
N LEU A 250 -3.99 21.38 -11.34
CA LEU A 250 -3.07 21.71 -10.25
C LEU A 250 -2.01 22.77 -10.64
N LYS A 251 -1.78 22.95 -11.95
CA LYS A 251 -0.71 23.79 -12.51
C LYS A 251 -1.24 25.02 -13.25
N LEU A 252 -2.53 25.32 -13.12
CA LEU A 252 -3.13 26.51 -13.74
C LEU A 252 -2.37 27.77 -13.31
N ASN A 253 -2.15 28.71 -14.23
CA ASN A 253 -1.56 30.01 -13.91
C ASN A 253 -2.51 30.85 -13.01
N ASP A 254 -1.97 31.89 -12.35
CA ASP A 254 -2.75 32.70 -11.41
C ASP A 254 -3.99 33.35 -12.03
N VAL A 255 -3.90 33.76 -13.30
CA VAL A 255 -5.02 34.38 -14.03
C VAL A 255 -6.15 33.39 -14.25
N ASN A 256 -5.88 32.21 -14.82
CA ASN A 256 -6.90 31.19 -15.07
C ASN A 256 -7.42 30.62 -13.74
N SER A 257 -6.58 30.52 -12.71
CA SER A 257 -6.97 30.05 -11.37
C SER A 257 -7.97 31.00 -10.73
N ASN A 258 -7.78 32.31 -10.89
CA ASN A 258 -8.71 33.33 -10.41
C ASN A 258 -10.04 33.29 -11.17
N ILE A 259 -10.01 33.18 -12.51
CA ILE A 259 -11.23 33.01 -13.32
C ILE A 259 -11.96 31.73 -12.92
N THR A 260 -11.25 30.63 -12.70
CA THR A 260 -11.86 29.36 -12.27
C THR A 260 -12.49 29.46 -10.88
N LYS A 261 -11.85 30.18 -9.95
CA LYS A 261 -12.42 30.49 -8.63
C LYS A 261 -13.65 31.38 -8.74
N GLU A 262 -13.72 32.28 -9.72
CA GLU A 262 -14.91 33.10 -9.94
C GLU A 262 -16.08 32.25 -10.48
N VAL A 263 -15.81 31.30 -11.37
CA VAL A 263 -16.85 30.42 -11.98
C VAL A 263 -17.31 29.31 -11.03
N LEU A 264 -16.38 28.65 -10.32
CA LEU A 264 -16.68 27.48 -9.48
C LEU A 264 -16.67 27.79 -7.97
N GLY A 265 -16.16 28.94 -7.55
CA GLY A 265 -16.08 29.32 -6.13
C GLY A 265 -15.26 28.32 -5.31
N GLU A 266 -15.74 28.02 -4.11
CA GLU A 266 -15.12 27.07 -3.18
C GLU A 266 -15.02 25.65 -3.75
N LYS A 267 -15.93 25.25 -4.66
CA LYS A 267 -15.91 23.92 -5.30
C LYS A 267 -14.63 23.65 -6.08
N TYR A 268 -13.99 24.69 -6.64
CA TYR A 268 -12.70 24.51 -7.31
C TYR A 268 -11.60 24.09 -6.34
N THR A 269 -11.55 24.71 -5.15
CA THR A 269 -10.56 24.35 -4.13
C THR A 269 -10.78 22.94 -3.58
N GLU A 270 -12.05 22.52 -3.50
CA GLU A 270 -12.43 21.16 -3.13
C GLU A 270 -11.99 20.15 -4.20
N LEU A 271 -12.24 20.43 -5.49
CA LEU A 271 -11.77 19.59 -6.60
C LEU A 271 -10.25 19.44 -6.60
N LEU A 272 -9.49 20.52 -6.37
CA LEU A 272 -8.03 20.44 -6.28
C LEU A 272 -7.55 19.53 -5.14
N LYS A 273 -8.20 19.59 -3.98
CA LYS A 273 -7.90 18.67 -2.86
C LYS A 273 -8.19 17.22 -3.24
N ILE A 274 -9.32 16.97 -3.88
CA ILE A 274 -9.73 15.63 -4.33
C ILE A 274 -8.76 15.08 -5.38
N ILE A 275 -8.30 15.90 -6.34
CA ILE A 275 -7.29 15.48 -7.34
C ILE A 275 -6.00 15.03 -6.65
N ASN A 276 -5.51 15.81 -5.69
CA ASN A 276 -4.30 15.46 -4.93
C ASN A 276 -4.49 14.16 -4.15
N GLN A 277 -5.66 13.96 -3.58
CA GLN A 277 -6.00 12.74 -2.83
C GLN A 277 -6.07 11.51 -3.74
N ASP A 278 -6.75 11.61 -4.88
CA ASP A 278 -6.81 10.53 -5.87
C ASP A 278 -5.40 10.18 -6.35
N LYS A 279 -4.52 11.17 -6.55
CA LYS A 279 -3.11 10.97 -6.91
C LYS A 279 -2.32 10.21 -5.84
N ILE A 280 -2.50 10.56 -4.55
CA ILE A 280 -1.87 9.84 -3.43
C ILE A 280 -2.37 8.38 -3.39
N THR A 281 -3.67 8.18 -3.57
CA THR A 281 -4.29 6.84 -3.60
C THR A 281 -3.74 6.00 -4.74
N GLU A 282 -3.65 6.58 -5.94
CA GLU A 282 -3.11 5.94 -7.14
C GLU A 282 -1.65 5.49 -6.93
N ASN A 283 -0.81 6.41 -6.43
CA ASN A 283 0.60 6.14 -6.16
C ASN A 283 0.78 5.07 -5.06
N THR A 284 -0.11 5.05 -4.07
CA THR A 284 -0.10 4.05 -2.99
C THR A 284 -0.43 2.67 -3.54
N ILE A 285 -1.46 2.57 -4.39
CA ILE A 285 -1.85 1.31 -5.03
C ILE A 285 -0.73 0.82 -5.95
N LYS A 286 -0.16 1.70 -6.78
CA LYS A 286 0.97 1.36 -7.67
C LYS A 286 2.15 0.81 -6.86
N SER A 287 2.62 1.53 -5.85
CA SER A 287 3.80 1.11 -5.06
C SER A 287 3.58 -0.21 -4.32
N THR A 288 2.42 -0.38 -3.66
CA THR A 288 2.09 -1.62 -2.93
C THR A 288 1.86 -2.82 -3.87
N SER A 289 1.31 -2.58 -5.06
CA SER A 289 1.08 -3.63 -6.07
C SER A 289 2.37 -4.23 -6.63
N VAL A 290 3.47 -3.47 -6.66
CA VAL A 290 4.79 -3.99 -7.06
C VAL A 290 5.25 -5.08 -6.08
N LEU A 291 5.19 -4.80 -4.78
CA LEU A 291 5.55 -5.77 -3.75
C LEU A 291 4.62 -7.00 -3.79
N TYR A 292 3.32 -6.75 -3.91
CA TYR A 292 2.32 -7.82 -4.05
C TYR A 292 2.59 -8.72 -5.26
N SER A 293 2.93 -8.13 -6.41
CA SER A 293 3.29 -8.85 -7.63
C SER A 293 4.48 -9.78 -7.44
N ILE A 294 5.53 -9.28 -6.79
CA ILE A 294 6.73 -10.08 -6.47
C ILE A 294 6.35 -11.27 -5.59
N ILE A 295 5.56 -11.04 -4.54
CA ILE A 295 5.13 -12.10 -3.61
C ILE A 295 4.29 -13.17 -4.33
N LEU A 296 3.32 -12.75 -5.16
CA LEU A 296 2.48 -13.69 -5.91
C LEU A 296 3.27 -14.47 -6.95
N LEU A 297 4.22 -13.84 -7.65
CA LEU A 297 5.08 -14.52 -8.61
C LEU A 297 5.92 -15.61 -7.93
N LEU A 298 6.46 -15.34 -6.73
CA LEU A 298 7.15 -16.34 -5.92
C LEU A 298 6.23 -17.49 -5.48
N CYS A 299 4.97 -17.20 -5.18
CA CYS A 299 3.97 -18.24 -4.87
C CYS A 299 3.68 -19.12 -6.10
N ILE A 300 3.45 -18.51 -7.27
CA ILE A 300 3.19 -19.21 -8.53
C ILE A 300 4.38 -20.10 -8.92
N PHE A 301 5.60 -19.58 -8.82
CA PHE A 301 6.82 -20.35 -9.06
C PHE A 301 6.91 -21.57 -8.11
N SER A 302 6.56 -21.40 -6.84
CA SER A 302 6.51 -22.48 -5.86
C SER A 302 5.44 -23.52 -6.18
N LEU A 303 4.28 -23.09 -6.69
CA LEU A 303 3.20 -23.97 -7.16
C LEU A 303 3.65 -24.79 -8.39
N GLN A 304 4.25 -24.14 -9.39
CA GLN A 304 4.75 -24.81 -10.60
C GLN A 304 5.77 -25.90 -10.27
N LYS A 305 6.71 -25.60 -9.36
CA LYS A 305 7.73 -26.57 -8.92
C LYS A 305 7.11 -27.77 -8.17
N THR A 306 6.01 -27.53 -7.45
CA THR A 306 5.25 -28.59 -6.77
C THR A 306 4.50 -29.47 -7.77
N ALA A 307 3.81 -28.86 -8.74
CA ALA A 307 3.08 -29.58 -9.78
C ALA A 307 3.99 -30.47 -10.64
N ARG A 308 5.15 -29.95 -11.08
CA ARG A 308 6.13 -30.71 -11.87
C ARG A 308 6.68 -31.95 -11.14
N LYS A 309 6.87 -31.87 -9.82
CA LYS A 309 7.33 -33.04 -9.04
C LYS A 309 6.23 -34.08 -8.88
N ASN A 310 4.98 -33.65 -8.68
CA ASN A 310 3.84 -34.56 -8.51
C ASN A 310 3.40 -35.20 -9.83
N SER A 311 3.71 -34.61 -11.00
CA SER A 311 3.44 -35.19 -12.31
C SER A 311 4.49 -36.21 -12.78
N ILE A 312 5.61 -36.36 -12.05
CA ILE A 312 6.70 -37.31 -12.37
C ILE A 312 6.54 -38.63 -11.59
N VAL A 313 5.44 -38.82 -10.86
CA VAL A 313 5.07 -40.14 -10.32
C VAL A 313 4.49 -40.94 -11.50
N PRO A 314 5.09 -42.06 -11.92
CA PRO A 314 4.47 -42.92 -12.92
C PRO A 314 3.20 -43.49 -12.32
N SER A 315 2.12 -43.45 -13.11
CA SER A 315 0.86 -44.16 -12.88
C SER A 315 1.06 -45.64 -12.65
#